data_AF-A0A7S2F9G7-F1
#
_entry.id   AF-A0A7S2F9G7-F1
#
_cell.length_a   1.000
_cell.length_b   1.000
_cell.length_c   1.000
_cell.angle_alpha   90.00
_cell.angle_beta   90.00
_cell.angle_gamma   90.00
#
_symmetry.space_group_name_H-M   'P 1'
#
loop_
_entity.id
_entity.type
_entity.pdbx_description
1 polymer ?
#
loop_
_entity_poly.entity_id
_entity_poly.type
_entity_poly.pdbx_seq_one_letter_code
_entity_poly.pdbx_strand_id
1 'polypeptide(L)'
;ALALQDAGACAVVLECMPAQVGKVISESLEIPTIGIGAGPHTHGQVLVYHDMLGMTSHPHHEQFVPRFCKNYADVGTAIQEGLGAYKADVEAGNFPTEKYSPYKMSEKEEAIFMELVAPDKGSTEQKLSATRKKLIEADEYETIKVY
;
A
#
# COMPACT_ATOMS: atom_id res chain seq x y z
N ALA A 1 6.71 -29.65 -13.67
CA ALA A 1 8.12 -29.22 -13.72
C ALA A 1 8.75 -29.58 -15.06
N LEU A 2 9.01 -30.87 -15.35
CA LEU A 2 9.61 -31.32 -16.63
C LEU A 2 8.85 -30.82 -17.87
N ALA A 3 7.52 -30.98 -17.90
CA ALA A 3 6.71 -30.47 -19.01
C ALA A 3 6.84 -28.94 -19.25
N LEU A 4 7.12 -28.14 -18.21
CA LEU A 4 7.36 -26.70 -18.38
C LEU A 4 8.75 -26.45 -18.99
N GLN A 5 9.76 -27.21 -18.58
CA GLN A 5 11.08 -27.19 -19.19
C GLN A 5 11.02 -27.59 -20.67
N ASP A 6 10.33 -28.69 -20.99
CA ASP A 6 10.16 -29.17 -22.37
C ASP A 6 9.42 -28.15 -23.24
N ALA A 7 8.51 -27.36 -22.65
CA ALA A 7 7.82 -26.26 -23.29
C ALA A 7 8.69 -24.99 -23.47
N GLY A 8 9.94 -25.00 -22.99
CA GLY A 8 10.89 -23.90 -23.15
C GLY A 8 10.91 -22.88 -22.02
N ALA A 9 10.38 -23.20 -20.83
CA ALA A 9 10.55 -22.34 -19.67
C ALA A 9 12.04 -22.14 -19.35
N CYS A 10 12.45 -20.90 -19.07
CA CYS A 10 13.85 -20.60 -18.71
C CYS A 10 14.15 -20.79 -17.22
N ALA A 11 13.12 -20.87 -16.37
CA ALA A 11 13.18 -21.17 -14.95
C ALA A 11 11.78 -21.56 -14.44
N VAL A 12 11.69 -22.15 -13.24
CA VAL A 12 10.42 -22.51 -12.60
C VAL A 12 10.40 -22.08 -11.13
N VAL A 13 9.31 -21.46 -10.69
CA VAL A 13 9.06 -21.19 -9.27
C VAL A 13 8.44 -22.42 -8.61
N LEU A 14 8.99 -22.83 -7.47
CA LEU A 14 8.48 -23.90 -6.62
C LEU A 14 7.91 -23.28 -5.35
N GLU A 15 6.60 -23.42 -5.16
CA GLU A 15 5.86 -22.80 -4.06
C GLU A 15 5.23 -23.84 -3.13
N CYS A 16 5.30 -23.58 -1.82
CA CYS A 16 4.56 -24.29 -0.77
C CYS A 16 4.65 -25.83 -0.85
N MET A 17 5.88 -26.36 -0.79
CA MET A 17 6.11 -27.81 -0.85
C MET A 17 7.18 -28.27 0.15
N PRO A 18 7.17 -29.54 0.58
CA PRO A 18 8.21 -30.07 1.44
C PRO A 18 9.60 -29.90 0.82
N ALA A 19 10.60 -29.57 1.65
CA ALA A 19 11.97 -29.31 1.20
C ALA A 19 12.56 -30.47 0.36
N GLN A 20 12.22 -31.71 0.70
CA GLN A 20 12.67 -32.89 -0.05
C GLN A 20 12.06 -32.96 -1.46
N VAL A 21 10.81 -32.51 -1.64
CA VAL A 21 10.17 -32.44 -2.97
C VAL A 21 10.85 -31.34 -3.79
N GLY A 22 11.08 -30.16 -3.20
CA GLY A 22 11.79 -29.06 -3.86
C GLY A 22 13.20 -29.45 -4.29
N LYS A 23 13.91 -30.23 -3.46
CA LYS A 23 15.23 -30.79 -3.78
C LYS A 23 15.16 -31.71 -5.00
N VAL A 24 14.31 -32.74 -4.97
CA VAL A 24 14.19 -33.72 -6.07
C VAL A 24 13.83 -33.03 -7.39
N ILE A 25 12.90 -32.06 -7.37
CA ILE A 25 12.55 -31.31 -8.57
C ILE A 25 13.76 -30.51 -9.09
N SER A 26 14.48 -29.82 -8.19
CA SER A 26 15.64 -29.00 -8.58
C SER A 26 16.78 -29.84 -9.15
N GLU A 27 17.02 -31.04 -8.62
CA GLU A 27 18.01 -31.99 -9.16
C GLU A 27 17.57 -32.64 -10.47
N SER A 28 16.28 -32.61 -10.80
CA SER A 28 15.72 -33.23 -12.01
C SER A 28 15.60 -32.28 -13.20
N LEU A 29 15.71 -30.97 -12.99
CA LEU A 29 15.61 -29.96 -14.04
C LEU A 29 17.00 -29.49 -14.48
N GLU A 30 17.14 -29.18 -15.76
CA GLU A 30 18.31 -28.50 -16.33
C GLU A 30 18.21 -26.96 -16.18
N ILE A 31 16.99 -26.46 -16.00
CA ILE A 31 16.70 -25.03 -15.79
C ILE A 31 16.66 -24.65 -14.30
N PRO A 32 16.99 -23.38 -13.94
CA PRO A 32 16.95 -22.91 -12.57
C PRO A 32 15.56 -23.06 -11.91
N THR A 33 15.59 -23.34 -10.60
CA THR A 33 14.41 -23.39 -9.74
C THR A 33 14.48 -22.29 -8.70
N ILE A 34 13.37 -21.58 -8.48
CA ILE A 34 13.27 -20.51 -7.49
C ILE A 34 12.26 -20.91 -6.42
N GLY A 35 12.69 -21.03 -5.17
CA GLY A 35 11.85 -21.49 -4.07
C GLY A 35 11.13 -20.36 -3.34
N ILE A 36 9.88 -20.60 -2.96
CA ILE A 36 9.15 -19.84 -1.94
C ILE A 36 8.40 -20.83 -1.06
N GLY A 37 8.93 -21.09 0.13
CA GLY A 37 8.43 -22.20 0.97
C GLY A 37 8.63 -23.58 0.33
N ALA A 38 9.71 -23.76 -0.44
CA ALA A 38 10.12 -25.04 -1.05
C ALA A 38 11.43 -25.61 -0.48
N GLY A 39 11.89 -25.06 0.65
CA GLY A 39 13.15 -25.43 1.28
C GLY A 39 14.39 -24.80 0.63
N PRO A 40 15.58 -25.08 1.18
CA PRO A 40 16.82 -24.40 0.80
C PRO A 40 17.51 -25.00 -0.44
N HIS A 41 16.96 -26.07 -1.03
CA HIS A 41 17.62 -26.85 -2.08
C HIS A 41 17.29 -26.38 -3.51
N THR A 42 16.50 -25.32 -3.67
CA THR A 42 16.30 -24.67 -4.96
C THR A 42 17.49 -23.79 -5.33
N HIS A 43 17.68 -23.52 -6.63
CA HIS A 43 18.81 -22.72 -7.13
C HIS A 43 18.75 -21.24 -6.73
N GLY A 44 17.54 -20.71 -6.51
CA GLY A 44 17.30 -19.38 -5.96
C GLY A 44 16.13 -19.37 -4.99
N GLN A 45 15.86 -18.21 -4.40
CA GLN A 45 14.75 -17.99 -3.46
C GLN A 45 14.00 -16.71 -3.82
N VAL A 46 12.71 -16.68 -3.53
CA VAL A 46 11.86 -15.49 -3.67
C VAL A 46 10.96 -15.36 -2.44
N LEU A 47 10.75 -14.12 -1.99
CA LEU A 47 9.78 -13.75 -0.97
C LEU A 47 9.01 -12.52 -1.46
N VAL A 48 7.79 -12.34 -0.96
CA VAL A 48 7.04 -11.11 -1.18
C VAL A 48 7.67 -10.00 -0.33
N TYR A 49 8.01 -8.89 -0.96
CA TYR A 49 8.63 -7.72 -0.32
C TYR A 49 7.88 -7.23 0.92
N HIS A 50 6.54 -7.17 0.86
CA HIS A 50 5.70 -6.74 1.98
C HIS A 50 5.80 -7.67 3.19
N ASP A 51 5.77 -8.99 2.96
CA ASP A 51 5.87 -10.00 4.01
C ASP A 51 7.25 -9.94 4.66
N MET A 52 8.32 -9.97 3.84
CA MET A 52 9.68 -10.00 4.36
C MET A 52 10.08 -8.72 5.10
N LEU A 53 9.43 -7.59 4.83
CA LEU A 53 9.64 -6.33 5.55
C LEU A 53 8.61 -6.05 6.64
N GLY A 54 7.67 -6.97 6.88
CA GLY A 54 6.64 -6.79 7.92
C GLY A 54 5.75 -5.57 7.68
N MET A 55 5.45 -5.24 6.42
CA MET A 55 4.68 -4.03 6.06
C MET A 55 3.19 -4.13 6.36
N THR A 56 2.64 -5.34 6.37
CA THR A 56 1.19 -5.61 6.50
C THR A 56 0.72 -5.75 7.95
N SER A 57 1.52 -5.30 8.91
CA SER A 57 1.16 -5.25 10.32
C SER A 57 0.05 -4.22 10.55
N HIS A 58 -1.15 -4.69 10.90
CA HIS A 58 -2.25 -3.84 11.37
C HIS A 58 -2.55 -4.17 12.84
N PRO A 59 -2.67 -3.19 13.75
CA PRO A 59 -2.82 -3.44 15.19
C PRO A 59 -4.12 -4.20 15.56
N HIS A 60 -5.10 -4.23 14.64
CA HIS A 60 -6.38 -4.92 14.82
C HIS A 60 -6.53 -6.21 14.00
N HIS A 61 -5.51 -6.60 13.22
CA HIS A 61 -5.53 -7.85 12.47
C HIS A 61 -4.35 -8.74 12.90
N GLU A 62 -4.58 -10.05 12.93
CA GLU A 62 -3.52 -11.01 13.19
C GLU A 62 -2.40 -10.83 12.15
N GLN A 63 -1.14 -10.77 12.59
CA GLN A 63 0.00 -10.72 11.68
C GLN A 63 0.03 -11.99 10.84
N PHE A 64 -0.51 -11.93 9.62
CA PHE A 64 -0.39 -13.02 8.67
C PHE A 64 0.98 -12.96 8.00
N VAL A 65 1.98 -13.52 8.66
CA VAL A 65 3.28 -13.81 8.04
C VAL A 65 3.27 -15.28 7.65
N PRO A 66 3.39 -15.62 6.35
CA PRO A 66 3.49 -17.01 5.92
C PRO A 66 4.62 -17.71 6.67
N ARG A 67 4.41 -18.95 7.13
CA ARG A 67 5.37 -19.69 7.99
C ARG A 67 6.77 -19.83 7.38
N PHE A 68 6.88 -19.76 6.05
CA PHE A 68 8.14 -19.83 5.32
C PHE A 68 8.84 -18.48 5.16
N CYS A 69 8.17 -17.37 5.49
CA CYS A 69 8.70 -16.03 5.34
C CYS A 69 9.40 -15.60 6.63
N LYS A 70 10.67 -15.19 6.50
CA LYS A 70 11.41 -14.56 7.58
C LYS A 70 11.17 -13.06 7.50
N ASN A 71 10.76 -12.44 8.60
CA ASN A 71 10.75 -10.98 8.71
C ASN A 71 12.17 -10.47 8.90
N TYR A 72 12.58 -9.56 8.04
CA TYR A 72 13.88 -8.88 8.06
C TYR A 72 13.79 -7.46 8.64
N ALA A 73 12.58 -6.89 8.70
CA ALA A 73 12.30 -5.58 9.27
C ALA A 73 10.86 -5.51 9.81
N ASP A 74 10.57 -4.44 10.55
CA ASP A 74 9.23 -4.07 11.02
C ASP A 74 8.82 -2.72 10.41
N VAL A 75 8.66 -2.70 9.08
CA VAL A 75 8.33 -1.48 8.34
C VAL A 75 6.87 -1.06 8.57
N GLY A 76 5.99 -2.00 8.88
CA GLY A 76 4.59 -1.72 9.21
C GLY A 76 4.45 -0.73 10.35
N THR A 77 5.22 -0.90 11.44
CA THR A 77 5.22 0.05 12.56
C THR A 77 5.60 1.46 12.13
N ALA A 78 6.69 1.63 11.36
CA ALA A 78 7.12 2.94 10.88
C ALA A 78 6.07 3.60 9.95
N ILE A 79 5.39 2.80 9.12
CA ILE A 79 4.28 3.28 8.28
C ILE A 79 3.14 3.80 9.16
N GLN A 80 2.71 3.04 10.16
CA GLN A 80 1.62 3.44 11.05
C GLN A 80 1.95 4.71 11.83
N GLU A 81 3.16 4.81 12.36
CA GLU A 81 3.63 6.01 13.06
C GLU A 81 3.63 7.24 12.15
N GLY A 82 4.17 7.12 10.94
CA GLY A 82 4.23 8.24 9.98
C GLY A 82 2.85 8.71 9.52
N LEU A 83 1.95 7.76 9.23
CA LEU A 83 0.56 8.08 8.84
C LEU A 83 -0.23 8.68 10.01
N GLY A 84 -0.03 8.17 11.22
CA GLY A 84 -0.64 8.72 12.44
C GLY A 84 -0.18 10.15 12.74
N ALA A 85 1.13 10.41 12.62
CA ALA A 85 1.69 11.76 12.78
C ALA A 85 1.14 12.73 11.73
N TYR A 86 1.10 12.32 10.46
CA TYR A 86 0.51 13.13 9.39
C TYR A 86 -0.96 13.47 9.66
N LYS A 87 -1.77 12.48 10.06
CA LYS A 87 -3.16 12.71 10.43
C LYS A 87 -3.29 13.75 11.54
N ALA A 88 -2.52 13.58 12.62
CA ALA A 88 -2.55 14.51 13.75
C ALA A 88 -2.16 15.94 13.34
N ASP A 89 -1.14 16.09 12.49
CA ASP A 89 -0.72 17.40 11.99
C ASP A 89 -1.79 18.07 11.13
N VAL A 90 -2.52 17.32 10.29
CA VAL A 90 -3.62 17.85 9.47
C VAL A 90 -4.81 18.24 10.36
N GLU A 91 -5.21 17.37 11.29
CA GLU A 91 -6.35 17.63 12.19
C GLU A 91 -6.09 18.82 13.13
N ALA A 92 -4.85 19.02 13.55
CA ALA A 92 -4.44 20.18 14.35
C ALA A 92 -4.20 21.45 13.52
N GLY A 93 -4.18 21.37 12.19
CA GLY A 93 -3.81 22.48 11.31
C GLY A 93 -2.32 22.84 11.35
N ASN A 94 -1.47 21.97 11.87
CA ASN A 94 -0.01 22.12 11.86
C ASN A 94 0.59 21.83 10.48
N PHE A 95 -0.12 21.09 9.62
CA PHE A 95 0.27 20.85 8.24
C PHE A 95 -0.89 21.12 7.27
N PRO A 96 -0.62 21.76 6.10
CA PRO A 96 0.65 22.36 5.70
C PRO A 96 0.91 23.72 6.39
N THR A 97 2.18 24.02 6.66
CA THR A 97 2.64 25.39 7.00
C THR A 97 3.11 26.13 5.75
N GLU A 98 3.45 27.42 5.87
CA GLU A 98 4.04 28.19 4.76
C GLU A 98 5.26 27.52 4.13
N LYS A 99 6.08 26.83 4.94
CA LYS A 99 7.25 26.08 4.48
C LYS A 99 6.88 25.01 3.44
N TYR A 100 5.70 24.41 3.59
CA TYR A 100 5.16 23.36 2.71
C TYR A 100 4.17 23.93 1.67
N SER A 101 4.07 25.26 1.54
CA SER A 101 3.25 25.97 0.54
C SER A 101 4.13 26.87 -0.34
N PRO A 102 5.00 26.28 -1.19
CA PRO A 102 6.01 27.03 -1.95
C PRO A 102 5.41 27.81 -3.14
N TYR A 103 4.24 27.41 -3.63
CA TYR A 103 3.58 28.08 -4.74
C TYR A 103 2.91 29.35 -4.23
N LYS A 104 3.36 30.50 -4.73
CA LYS A 104 2.84 31.82 -4.38
C LYS A 104 2.19 32.46 -5.59
N MET A 105 1.18 33.27 -5.35
CA MET A 105 0.54 34.13 -6.34
C MET A 105 1.07 35.55 -6.15
N SER A 106 1.29 36.31 -7.22
CA SER A 106 1.55 37.74 -7.04
C SER A 106 0.30 38.45 -6.52
N GLU A 107 0.46 39.52 -5.77
CA GLU A 107 -0.69 40.30 -5.23
C GLU A 107 -1.68 40.71 -6.33
N LYS A 108 -1.16 41.02 -7.53
CA LYS A 108 -1.99 41.37 -8.70
C LYS A 108 -2.82 40.19 -9.20
N GLU A 109 -2.20 39.02 -9.34
CA GLU A 109 -2.90 37.81 -9.78
C GLU A 109 -3.92 37.37 -8.74
N GLU A 110 -3.62 37.52 -7.46
CA GLU A 110 -4.53 37.20 -6.36
C GLU A 110 -5.75 38.10 -6.37
N ALA A 111 -5.57 39.41 -6.56
CA ALA A 111 -6.68 40.33 -6.71
C ALA A 111 -7.61 39.96 -7.89
N ILE A 112 -7.03 39.65 -9.06
CA ILE A 112 -7.79 39.23 -10.24
C ILE A 112 -8.53 37.91 -9.97
N PHE A 113 -7.85 36.94 -9.36
CA PHE A 113 -8.45 35.65 -9.01
C PHE A 113 -9.64 35.84 -8.07
N MET A 114 -9.49 36.63 -7.01
CA MET A 114 -10.54 36.90 -6.04
C MET A 114 -11.75 37.63 -6.65
N GLU A 115 -11.53 38.51 -7.63
CA GLU A 115 -12.61 39.13 -8.41
C GLU A 115 -13.36 38.10 -9.27
N LEU A 116 -12.63 37.19 -9.94
CA LEU A 116 -13.21 36.15 -10.80
C LEU A 116 -14.00 35.09 -10.02
N VAL A 117 -13.57 34.75 -8.80
CA VAL A 117 -14.24 33.74 -7.95
C VAL A 117 -15.22 34.33 -6.95
N ALA A 118 -15.37 35.66 -6.95
CA ALA A 118 -16.35 36.33 -6.11
C ALA A 118 -17.73 35.67 -6.32
N PRO A 119 -18.35 35.09 -5.28
CA PRO A 119 -19.59 34.38 -5.46
C PRO A 119 -20.68 35.35 -5.91
N ASP A 120 -21.44 34.97 -6.93
CA ASP A 120 -22.80 35.49 -7.07
C ASP A 120 -23.54 35.01 -5.81
N LYS A 121 -23.84 35.94 -4.90
CA LYS A 121 -24.10 35.69 -3.46
C LYS A 121 -25.25 34.70 -3.17
N GLY A 122 -26.00 34.25 -4.17
CA GLY A 122 -27.04 33.23 -4.05
C GLY A 122 -26.64 31.77 -4.32
N SER A 123 -25.57 31.49 -5.11
CA SER A 123 -25.36 30.14 -5.69
C SER A 123 -24.40 29.23 -4.90
N THR A 124 -23.38 29.79 -4.26
CA THR A 124 -22.24 29.00 -3.75
C THR A 124 -22.50 28.37 -2.37
N GLU A 125 -23.08 29.11 -1.43
CA GLU A 125 -23.46 28.57 -0.11
C GLU A 125 -24.50 27.46 -0.21
N GLN A 126 -25.46 27.61 -1.13
CA GLN A 126 -26.48 26.59 -1.39
C GLN A 126 -25.87 25.31 -1.96
N LYS A 127 -24.92 25.43 -2.88
CA LYS A 127 -24.19 24.27 -3.46
C LYS A 127 -23.29 23.58 -2.43
N LEU A 128 -22.55 24.33 -1.62
CA LEU A 128 -21.68 23.76 -0.57
C LEU A 128 -22.49 23.08 0.53
N SER A 129 -23.59 23.69 0.98
CA SER A 129 -24.51 23.09 1.95
C SER A 129 -25.16 21.82 1.39
N ALA A 130 -25.59 21.83 0.12
CA ALA A 130 -26.15 20.64 -0.54
C ALA A 130 -25.12 19.51 -0.72
N THR A 131 -23.87 19.83 -1.07
CA THR A 131 -22.79 18.84 -1.19
C THR A 131 -22.40 18.27 0.18
N ARG A 132 -22.29 19.11 1.23
CA ARG A 132 -22.01 18.65 2.59
C ARG A 132 -23.12 17.75 3.12
N LYS A 133 -24.38 18.10 2.84
CA LYS A 133 -25.53 17.26 3.19
C LYS A 133 -25.53 15.93 2.42
N LYS A 134 -25.22 15.94 1.12
CA LYS A 134 -25.06 14.71 0.32
C LYS A 134 -23.92 13.83 0.81
N LEU A 135 -22.80 14.40 1.25
CA LEU A 135 -21.67 13.62 1.78
C LEU A 135 -22.04 12.98 3.12
N ILE A 136 -22.74 13.71 4.00
CA ILE A 136 -23.25 13.18 5.28
C ILE A 136 -24.34 12.11 5.05
N GLU A 137 -25.23 12.29 4.07
CA GLU A 137 -26.26 11.31 3.71
C GLU A 137 -25.66 10.09 2.96
N ALA A 138 -24.59 10.27 2.18
CA ALA A 138 -23.85 9.18 1.54
C ALA A 138 -23.00 8.36 2.53
N ASP A 139 -22.65 8.97 3.67
CA ASP A 139 -21.93 8.32 4.79
C ASP A 139 -22.80 7.34 5.60
N GLU A 140 -24.11 7.20 5.29
CA GLU A 140 -24.94 6.16 5.92
C GLU A 140 -24.47 4.72 5.62
N TYR A 141 -23.47 4.53 4.74
CA TYR A 141 -22.90 3.22 4.39
C TYR A 141 -21.46 2.93 4.86
N GLU A 142 -20.82 3.81 5.64
CA GLU A 142 -19.54 3.48 6.31
C GLU A 142 -19.67 3.44 7.84
N THR A 143 -20.67 2.71 8.35
CA THR A 143 -20.43 1.88 9.53
C THR A 143 -19.72 0.60 9.07
N ILE A 144 -18.45 0.75 8.66
CA ILE A 144 -17.54 -0.39 8.58
C ILE A 144 -17.39 -0.89 10.01
N LYS A 145 -18.19 -1.90 10.38
CA LYS A 145 -17.83 -2.81 11.45
C LYS A 145 -16.56 -3.50 10.99
N VAL A 146 -15.44 -2.94 11.42
CA VAL A 146 -14.15 -3.61 11.40
C VAL A 146 -14.33 -4.88 12.23
N TYR A 147 -14.35 -6.04 11.56
CA TYR A 147 -14.06 -7.32 12.20
C TYR A 147 -12.54 -7.47 12.27
#